data_AF-A0A1T3P6M5-F1
#
_entry.id   AF-A0A1T3P6M5-F1
#
_cell.length_a   1.000
_cell.length_b   1.000
_cell.length_c   1.000
_cell.angle_alpha   90.00
_cell.angle_beta   90.00
_cell.angle_gamma   90.00
#
_symmetry.space_group_name_H-M   'P 1'
#
loop_
_entity.id
_entity.type
_entity.pdbx_description
1 polymer ?
#
loop_
_entity_poly.entity_id
_entity_poly.type
_entity_poly.pdbx_seq_one_letter_code
_entity_poly.pdbx_strand_id
1 'polypeptide(L)'
;MSMNFQIDGRAYERGLRRWIGRISDGARDAMTRTGTRMVSEAQELCPVDTGRLRSSIRHSVSGSRRSWTVTIGTNVNYAAHVEFGTRPHVIRPKNKKALFWPGALHPVAVVHHPGTKPQPFMRPAIARAPAIWAEEAPRAARG
;
A
#
# COMPACT_ATOMS: atom_id res chain seq x y z
N MET A 1 55.64 -20.28 -18.81
CA MET A 1 55.37 -19.07 -18.01
C MET A 1 54.15 -19.34 -17.13
N SER A 2 54.34 -19.61 -15.83
CA SER A 2 53.21 -19.66 -14.89
C SER A 2 52.92 -18.24 -14.41
N MET A 3 51.76 -17.70 -14.75
CA MET A 3 51.31 -16.43 -14.15
C MET A 3 50.92 -16.70 -12.70
N ASN A 4 51.70 -16.17 -11.76
CA ASN A 4 51.42 -16.24 -10.34
C ASN A 4 50.46 -15.10 -9.98
N PHE A 5 49.16 -15.39 -9.83
CA PHE A 5 48.17 -14.43 -9.35
C PHE A 5 48.19 -14.44 -7.81
N GLN A 6 48.78 -13.41 -7.20
CA GLN A 6 48.60 -13.15 -5.77
C GLN A 6 47.31 -12.33 -5.59
N ILE A 7 46.29 -12.95 -4.99
CA ILE A 7 45.03 -12.26 -4.65
C ILE A 7 45.20 -11.60 -3.27
N ASP A 8 45.02 -10.28 -3.19
CA ASP A 8 44.89 -9.58 -1.91
C ASP A 8 43.51 -9.85 -1.30
N GLY A 9 43.47 -10.74 -0.30
CA GLY A 9 42.25 -11.11 0.40
C GLY A 9 41.50 -9.93 1.03
N ARG A 10 42.22 -8.91 1.55
CA ARG A 10 41.58 -7.74 2.18
C ARG A 10 40.92 -6.83 1.14
N ALA A 11 41.55 -6.65 -0.03
CA ALA A 11 40.96 -5.91 -1.13
C ALA A 11 39.73 -6.65 -1.69
N TYR A 12 39.81 -7.97 -1.83
CA TYR A 12 38.70 -8.82 -2.27
C TYR A 12 37.49 -8.72 -1.32
N GLU A 13 37.70 -8.85 -0.01
CA GLU A 13 36.62 -8.74 0.99
C GLU A 13 35.93 -7.37 0.97
N ARG A 14 36.70 -6.27 0.87
CA ARG A 14 36.12 -4.92 0.75
C ARG A 14 35.31 -4.74 -0.53
N GLY A 15 35.78 -5.34 -1.64
CA GLY A 15 35.07 -5.36 -2.91
C GLY A 15 33.74 -6.10 -2.80
N LEU A 16 33.77 -7.32 -2.26
CA LEU A 16 32.59 -8.15 -2.04
C LEU A 16 31.55 -7.46 -1.16
N ARG A 17 31.98 -6.87 -0.03
CA ARG A 17 31.08 -6.13 0.87
C ARG A 17 30.40 -4.95 0.17
N ARG A 18 31.14 -4.18 -0.63
CA ARG A 18 30.57 -3.07 -1.42
C ARG A 18 29.59 -3.57 -2.47
N TRP A 19 29.92 -4.64 -3.17
CA TRP A 19 29.06 -5.22 -4.20
C TRP A 19 27.73 -5.75 -3.62
N ILE A 20 27.79 -6.53 -2.53
CA ILE A 20 26.58 -7.00 -1.81
C ILE A 20 25.75 -5.82 -1.29
N GLY A 21 26.41 -4.76 -0.81
CA GLY A 21 25.74 -3.53 -0.38
C GLY A 21 24.92 -2.90 -1.50
N ARG A 22 25.48 -2.77 -2.71
CA ARG A 22 24.75 -2.24 -3.88
C ARG A 22 23.55 -3.10 -4.26
N ILE A 23 23.67 -4.43 -4.20
CA ILE A 23 22.53 -5.33 -4.46
C ILE A 23 21.41 -5.10 -3.44
N SER A 24 21.77 -4.94 -2.17
CA SER A 24 20.80 -4.70 -1.10
C SER A 24 20.09 -3.36 -1.29
N ASP A 25 20.83 -2.31 -1.66
CA ASP A 25 20.26 -1.00 -1.96
C ASP A 25 19.35 -1.06 -3.20
N GLY A 26 19.77 -1.75 -4.27
CA GLY A 26 18.95 -1.97 -5.46
C GLY A 26 17.66 -2.74 -5.16
N ALA A 27 17.73 -3.79 -4.33
CA ALA A 27 16.54 -4.54 -3.90
C ALA A 27 15.57 -3.67 -3.11
N ARG A 28 16.09 -2.78 -2.25
CA ARG A 28 15.28 -1.80 -1.52
C ARG A 28 14.60 -0.80 -2.46
N ASP A 29 15.29 -0.33 -3.48
CA ASP A 29 14.73 0.58 -4.47
C ASP A 29 13.64 -0.09 -5.32
N ALA A 30 13.86 -1.34 -5.75
CA ALA A 30 12.83 -2.12 -6.47
C ALA A 30 11.58 -2.36 -5.62
N MET A 31 11.74 -2.66 -4.33
CA MET A 31 10.61 -2.80 -3.41
C MET A 31 9.86 -1.47 -3.22
N THR A 32 10.58 -0.36 -3.15
CA THR A 32 9.98 0.98 -3.05
C THR A 32 9.18 1.32 -4.31
N ARG A 33 9.74 1.05 -5.50
CA ARG A 33 9.02 1.19 -6.79
C ARG A 33 7.79 0.30 -6.88
N THR A 34 7.89 -0.94 -6.39
CA THR A 34 6.75 -1.87 -6.29
C THR A 34 5.65 -1.26 -5.42
N GLY A 35 6.01 -0.70 -4.26
CA GLY A 35 5.08 0.03 -3.39
C GLY A 35 4.41 1.22 -4.07
N THR A 36 5.17 2.03 -4.81
CA THR A 36 4.61 3.14 -5.60
C THR A 36 3.60 2.67 -6.63
N ARG A 37 3.91 1.60 -7.37
CA ARG A 37 2.99 1.04 -8.36
C ARG A 37 1.73 0.50 -7.69
N MET A 38 1.85 -0.26 -6.60
CA MET A 38 0.70 -0.72 -5.83
C MET A 38 -0.18 0.43 -5.30
N VAL A 39 0.41 1.58 -4.95
CA VAL A 39 -0.37 2.79 -4.60
C VAL A 39 -1.16 3.29 -5.81
N SER A 40 -0.55 3.37 -7.00
CA SER A 40 -1.25 3.77 -8.24
C SER A 40 -2.44 2.84 -8.51
N GLU A 41 -2.22 1.53 -8.42
CA GLU A 41 -3.27 0.51 -8.58
C GLU A 41 -4.42 0.70 -7.61
N ALA A 42 -4.10 0.89 -6.32
CA ALA A 42 -5.10 1.13 -5.30
C ALA A 42 -5.85 2.45 -5.54
N GLN A 43 -5.18 3.47 -6.08
CA GLN A 43 -5.80 4.75 -6.42
C GLN A 43 -6.73 4.67 -7.64
N GLU A 44 -6.39 3.86 -8.63
CA GLU A 44 -7.20 3.61 -9.82
C GLU A 44 -8.48 2.83 -9.50
N LEU A 45 -8.37 1.84 -8.60
CA LEU A 45 -9.51 1.02 -8.17
C LEU A 45 -10.38 1.71 -7.09
N CYS A 46 -9.86 2.76 -6.45
CA CYS A 46 -10.55 3.45 -5.37
C CYS A 46 -11.79 4.19 -5.90
N PRO A 47 -12.98 3.97 -5.32
CA PRO A 47 -14.15 4.77 -5.67
C PRO A 47 -13.94 6.24 -5.29
N VAL A 48 -14.50 7.13 -6.11
CA VAL A 48 -14.29 8.58 -5.98
C VAL A 48 -15.64 9.26 -5.75
N ASP A 49 -15.75 9.90 -4.59
CA ASP A 49 -16.78 10.88 -4.28
C ASP A 49 -16.13 12.28 -4.23
N THR A 50 -15.53 12.64 -3.08
CA THR A 50 -14.72 13.87 -2.94
C THR A 50 -13.23 13.68 -3.29
N GLY A 51 -12.80 12.44 -3.53
CA GLY A 51 -11.40 12.09 -3.81
C GLY A 51 -10.46 12.00 -2.59
N ARG A 52 -10.92 12.33 -1.38
CA ARG A 52 -10.11 12.27 -0.14
C ARG A 52 -9.51 10.89 0.13
N LEU A 53 -10.29 9.82 -0.07
CA LEU A 53 -9.81 8.45 0.16
C LEU A 53 -8.66 8.13 -0.81
N ARG A 54 -8.87 8.31 -2.11
CA ARG A 54 -7.87 8.09 -3.16
C ARG A 54 -6.57 8.84 -2.89
N SER A 55 -6.64 10.14 -2.59
CA SER A 55 -5.44 10.97 -2.36
C SER A 55 -4.70 10.65 -1.06
N SER A 56 -5.34 9.96 -0.12
CA SER A 56 -4.72 9.56 1.16
C SER A 56 -3.93 8.25 1.10
N ILE A 57 -4.05 7.48 0.02
CA ILE A 57 -3.36 6.20 -0.14
C ILE A 57 -1.88 6.47 -0.38
N ARG A 58 -1.02 5.92 0.48
CA ARG A 58 0.44 6.08 0.42
C ARG A 58 1.13 4.80 0.82
N HIS A 59 2.39 4.69 0.42
CA HIS A 59 3.30 3.67 0.96
C HIS A 59 4.31 4.33 1.90
N SER A 60 4.84 3.55 2.83
CA SER A 60 5.96 3.93 3.67
C SER A 60 6.98 2.79 3.73
N VAL A 61 8.25 3.15 3.82
CA VAL A 61 9.35 2.19 3.98
C VAL A 61 9.91 2.36 5.37
N SER A 62 9.89 1.31 6.17
CA SER A 62 10.42 1.30 7.54
C SER A 62 11.51 0.24 7.70
N GLY A 63 12.33 0.37 8.74
CA GLY A 63 13.39 -0.59 9.08
C GLY A 63 14.81 -0.10 8.81
N SER A 64 15.76 -1.04 8.87
CA SER A 64 17.20 -0.81 8.68
C SER A 64 17.63 -1.08 7.24
N ARG A 65 18.90 -0.78 6.92
CA ARG A 65 19.48 -1.03 5.59
C ARG A 65 19.45 -2.51 5.18
N ARG A 66 19.43 -3.44 6.14
CA ARG A 66 19.45 -4.90 5.90
C ARG A 66 18.13 -5.60 6.17
N SER A 67 17.19 -4.93 6.81
CA SER A 67 15.86 -5.46 7.11
C SER A 67 14.86 -4.32 7.05
N TRP A 68 14.06 -4.29 5.99
CA TRP A 68 13.08 -3.23 5.73
C TRP A 68 11.73 -3.83 5.36
N THR A 69 10.69 -3.02 5.51
CA THR A 69 9.30 -3.38 5.18
C THR A 69 8.66 -2.22 4.42
N VAL A 70 7.91 -2.55 3.37
CA VAL A 70 7.09 -1.58 2.64
C VAL A 70 5.64 -1.81 3.05
N THR A 71 5.03 -0.79 3.66
CA THR A 71 3.63 -0.81 4.09
C THR A 71 2.83 0.11 3.18
N ILE A 72 1.63 -0.32 2.78
CA ILE A 72 0.70 0.51 1.99
C ILE A 72 -0.60 0.65 2.75
N GLY A 73 -1.16 1.85 2.78
CA GLY A 73 -2.43 2.09 3.43
C GLY A 73 -2.89 3.53 3.36
N THR A 74 -3.88 3.83 4.19
CA THR A 74 -4.49 5.15 4.35
C THR A 74 -4.79 5.38 5.82
N ASN A 75 -4.75 6.64 6.25
CA ASN A 75 -5.17 7.08 7.58
C ASN A 75 -6.66 7.48 7.64
N VAL A 76 -7.42 7.25 6.58
CA VAL A 76 -8.84 7.57 6.52
C VAL A 76 -9.66 6.50 7.23
N ASN A 77 -10.38 6.90 8.28
CA ASN A 77 -11.14 6.02 9.16
C ASN A 77 -12.24 5.21 8.46
N TYR A 78 -12.83 5.73 7.39
CA TYR A 78 -13.89 5.03 6.64
C TYR A 78 -13.36 4.10 5.54
N ALA A 79 -12.04 4.02 5.31
CA ALA A 79 -11.45 3.18 4.28
C ALA A 79 -11.82 1.70 4.43
N ALA A 80 -11.83 1.18 5.67
CA ALA A 80 -12.21 -0.20 5.95
C ALA A 80 -13.67 -0.49 5.59
N HIS A 81 -14.58 0.47 5.80
CA HIS A 81 -15.99 0.33 5.42
C HIS A 81 -16.16 0.32 3.90
N VAL A 82 -15.30 1.02 3.15
CA VAL A 82 -15.31 0.98 1.68
C VAL A 82 -14.78 -0.37 1.18
N GLU A 83 -13.63 -0.81 1.71
CA GLU A 83 -12.99 -2.07 1.30
C GLU A 83 -13.85 -3.31 1.61
N PHE A 84 -14.50 -3.33 2.79
CA PHE A 84 -15.22 -4.52 3.29
C PHE A 84 -16.74 -4.39 3.24
N GLY A 85 -17.26 -3.20 2.98
CA GLY A 85 -18.68 -2.92 3.12
C GLY A 85 -19.12 -2.80 4.58
N THR A 86 -20.41 -2.58 4.76
CA THR A 86 -21.05 -2.54 6.09
C THR A 86 -22.26 -3.45 6.12
N ARG A 87 -22.53 -4.05 7.28
CA ARG A 87 -23.72 -4.88 7.49
C ARG A 87 -24.99 -4.02 7.65
N PRO A 88 -26.19 -4.56 7.38
CA PRO A 88 -27.43 -3.90 7.74
C PRO A 88 -27.43 -3.49 9.21
N HIS A 89 -27.83 -2.26 9.50
CA HIS A 89 -27.83 -1.73 10.85
C HIS A 89 -28.85 -0.60 11.01
N VAL A 90 -29.19 -0.34 12.27
CA VAL A 90 -30.15 0.69 12.64
C VAL A 90 -29.40 1.95 13.06
N ILE A 91 -29.75 3.08 12.46
CA ILE A 91 -29.21 4.40 12.80
C ILE A 91 -30.24 5.12 13.68
N ARG A 92 -29.79 5.57 14.85
CA ARG A 92 -30.61 6.32 15.81
C ARG A 92 -29.91 7.63 16.17
N PRO A 93 -30.65 8.73 16.41
CA PRO A 93 -30.05 9.98 16.83
C PRO A 93 -29.48 9.81 18.25
N LYS A 94 -28.22 10.22 18.44
CA LYS A 94 -27.55 10.09 19.74
C LYS A 94 -27.94 11.21 20.73
N ASN A 95 -28.00 12.45 20.25
CA ASN A 95 -28.22 13.65 21.08
C ASN A 95 -29.48 14.43 20.70
N LYS A 96 -30.17 14.06 19.61
CA LYS A 96 -31.35 14.77 19.08
C LYS A 96 -32.58 13.86 19.10
N LYS A 97 -33.76 14.44 18.89
CA LYS A 97 -35.04 13.70 18.88
C LYS A 97 -35.30 12.95 17.56
N ALA A 98 -34.71 13.39 16.45
CA ALA A 98 -34.91 12.80 15.13
C ALA A 98 -33.71 13.03 14.21
N LEU A 99 -33.63 12.20 13.16
CA LEU A 99 -32.70 12.28 12.03
C LEU A 99 -33.38 12.99 10.86
N PHE A 100 -32.64 13.80 10.11
CA PHE A 100 -33.11 14.48 8.90
C PHE A 100 -31.94 14.69 7.94
N TRP A 101 -32.19 14.54 6.64
CA TRP A 101 -31.20 14.75 5.57
C TRP A 101 -31.89 15.33 4.32
N PRO A 102 -31.14 15.97 3.40
CA PRO A 102 -31.71 16.46 2.14
C PRO A 102 -32.42 15.33 1.38
N GLY A 103 -33.70 15.53 1.06
CA GLY A 103 -34.55 14.52 0.42
C GLY A 103 -35.35 13.63 1.37
N ALA A 104 -35.18 13.75 2.69
CA ALA A 104 -36.09 13.13 3.65
C ALA A 104 -37.45 13.84 3.63
N LEU A 105 -38.55 13.07 3.57
CA LEU A 105 -39.93 13.60 3.61
C LEU A 105 -40.23 14.40 4.89
N HIS A 106 -39.77 13.90 6.03
CA HIS A 106 -39.87 14.54 7.34
C HIS A 106 -38.81 13.95 8.27
N PRO A 107 -38.55 14.56 9.44
CA PRO A 107 -37.65 13.98 10.43
C PRO A 107 -38.13 12.58 10.87
N VAL A 108 -37.19 11.63 11.01
CA VAL A 108 -37.48 10.24 11.39
C VAL A 108 -36.72 9.86 12.66
N ALA A 109 -37.35 9.08 13.55
CA ALA A 109 -36.72 8.65 14.79
C ALA A 109 -35.64 7.58 14.58
N VAL A 110 -35.78 6.76 13.53
CA VAL A 110 -34.94 5.59 13.26
C VAL A 110 -34.80 5.39 11.76
N VAL A 111 -33.60 5.00 11.31
CA VAL A 111 -33.35 4.57 9.92
C VAL A 111 -32.82 3.13 9.92
N HIS A 112 -33.44 2.27 9.12
CA HIS A 112 -32.96 0.91 8.87
C HIS A 112 -32.05 0.93 7.62
N HIS A 113 -30.74 1.05 7.82
CA HIS A 113 -29.79 1.08 6.72
C HIS A 113 -29.50 -0.36 6.26
N PRO A 114 -29.65 -0.71 4.96
CA PRO A 114 -29.40 -2.06 4.46
C PRO A 114 -27.93 -2.48 4.50
N GLY A 115 -27.03 -1.54 4.83
CA GLY A 115 -25.59 -1.70 4.73
C GLY A 115 -25.08 -1.21 3.39
N THR A 116 -23.77 -1.28 3.20
CA THR A 116 -23.08 -0.84 2.00
C THR A 116 -22.31 -2.01 1.41
N LYS A 117 -22.44 -2.23 0.09
CA LYS A 117 -21.66 -3.26 -0.60
C LYS A 117 -20.16 -2.89 -0.61
N PRO A 118 -19.24 -3.87 -0.47
CA PRO A 118 -17.80 -3.62 -0.55
C PRO A 118 -17.40 -3.11 -1.94
N GLN A 119 -16.47 -2.15 -1.95
CA GLN A 119 -15.79 -1.64 -3.13
C GLN A 119 -14.28 -1.76 -2.88
N PRO A 120 -13.73 -2.98 -3.05
CA PRO A 120 -12.35 -3.26 -2.68
C PRO A 120 -11.38 -2.57 -3.65
N PHE A 121 -10.36 -1.93 -3.08
CA PHE A 121 -9.33 -1.19 -3.81
C PHE A 121 -7.92 -1.56 -3.33
N MET A 122 -7.74 -1.89 -2.04
CA MET A 122 -6.45 -2.29 -1.48
C MET A 122 -6.11 -3.75 -1.75
N ARG A 123 -7.04 -4.68 -1.45
CA ARG A 123 -6.81 -6.12 -1.68
C ARG A 123 -6.47 -6.45 -3.13
N PRO A 124 -7.22 -5.96 -4.14
CA PRO A 124 -6.87 -6.23 -5.53
C PRO A 124 -5.49 -5.64 -5.92
N ALA A 125 -5.13 -4.46 -5.41
CA ALA A 125 -3.81 -3.88 -5.63
C ALA A 125 -2.68 -4.74 -5.00
N ILE A 126 -2.90 -5.26 -3.79
CA ILE A 126 -1.94 -6.17 -3.12
C ILE A 126 -1.82 -7.50 -3.87
N ALA A 127 -2.91 -8.03 -4.42
CA ALA A 127 -2.87 -9.27 -5.20
C ALA A 127 -1.97 -9.15 -6.44
N ARG A 128 -1.75 -7.93 -6.97
CA ARG A 128 -0.83 -7.65 -8.09
C ARG A 128 0.65 -7.56 -7.68
N ALA A 129 0.95 -7.48 -6.38
CA ALA A 129 2.31 -7.25 -5.88
C ALA A 129 3.35 -8.25 -6.41
N PRO A 130 3.09 -9.58 -6.48
CA PRO A 130 4.06 -10.53 -7.02
C PRO A 130 4.41 -10.26 -8.49
N ALA A 131 3.43 -9.88 -9.31
CA ALA A 131 3.63 -9.57 -10.72
C ALA A 131 4.45 -8.29 -10.89
N ILE A 132 4.11 -7.23 -10.14
CA ILE A 132 4.86 -5.98 -10.16
C ILE A 132 6.31 -6.20 -9.70
N TRP A 133 6.51 -6.99 -8.64
CA TRP A 133 7.85 -7.34 -8.16
C TRP A 133 8.68 -8.09 -9.21
N ALA A 134 8.08 -9.05 -9.90
CA ALA A 134 8.76 -9.81 -10.96
C ALA A 134 9.27 -8.90 -12.10
N GLU A 135 8.58 -7.78 -12.36
CA GLU A 135 9.00 -6.77 -13.35
C GLU A 135 10.10 -5.84 -12.81
N GLU A 136 10.05 -5.47 -11.52
CA GLU A 136 10.95 -4.49 -10.90
C GLU A 136 12.29 -5.10 -10.43
N ALA A 137 12.29 -6.34 -9.95
CA ALA A 137 13.49 -6.99 -9.40
C ALA A 137 14.65 -7.10 -10.41
N PRO A 138 14.43 -7.50 -11.68
CA PRO A 138 15.50 -7.55 -12.67
C PRO A 138 16.05 -6.16 -13.03
N ARG A 139 15.26 -5.09 -12.86
CA ARG A 139 15.73 -3.72 -13.09
C ARG A 139 16.73 -3.28 -12.03
N ALA A 140 16.55 -3.71 -10.79
CA ALA A 140 17.50 -3.45 -9.71
C ALA A 140 18.83 -4.19 -9.88
N ALA A 141 18.82 -5.38 -10.49
CA ALA A 141 20.05 -6.15 -10.71
C ALA A 141 20.93 -5.61 -11.86
N ARG A 142 20.41 -4.66 -12.66
CA ARG A 142 21.10 -4.11 -13.85
C ARG A 142 21.85 -2.79 -13.58
N GLY A 143 21.73 -2.20 -12.39
CA GLY A 143 22.47 -1.00 -11.96
C GLY A 143 23.53 -1.32 -10.92
#